data_AF-A0A1N7H5J1-F1
#
_entry.id   AF-A0A1N7H5J1-F1
#
_cell.length_a   1.000
_cell.length_b   1.000
_cell.length_c   1.000
_cell.angle_alpha   90.00
_cell.angle_beta   90.00
_cell.angle_gamma   90.00
#
_symmetry.space_group_name_H-M   'P 1'
#
loop_
_entity.id
_entity.type
_entity.pdbx_description
1 polymer ?
#
loop_
_entity_poly.entity_id
_entity_poly.type
_entity_poly.pdbx_seq_one_letter_code
_entity_poly.pdbx_strand_id
1 'polypeptide(L)'
;MGHTVRKMFAGSAIAAIAVLGVAACSDDSSSSGSSSGSSAAQSTAAGASTSAQQGKLVAEVPNLTGKSSAVKLDPGFTDALTTLKLTPGTVGSATLEDGSLIFPITGGNVKYYQPGSIQPYVQGIINHEGSGFSLSSADTKVELKNFTIDPGTSKLMGDVFANGQEAAKQAVIFDLDGSTLKPLQTNPDGTAVLEGTKVNISETAAGLLNKTFKTDAVKPGLLVGIAKITINTK
;
A
#
# COMPACT_ATOMS: atom_id res chain seq x y z
N MET A 1 15.93 56.05 -5.66
CA MET A 1 15.85 55.86 -7.13
C MET A 1 15.87 54.36 -7.38
N GLY A 2 14.73 53.68 -7.56
CA GLY A 2 14.04 53.45 -8.85
C GLY A 2 14.46 52.07 -9.37
N HIS A 3 13.63 51.10 -9.75
CA HIS A 3 12.26 51.11 -10.28
C HIS A 3 11.50 49.84 -9.89
N THR A 4 10.23 50.02 -9.53
CA THR A 4 9.17 49.01 -9.49
C THR A 4 8.80 48.58 -10.92
N VAL A 5 8.70 47.28 -11.20
CA VAL A 5 8.07 46.77 -12.43
C VAL A 5 6.84 45.93 -12.05
N ARG A 6 5.67 46.52 -12.30
CA ARG A 6 4.38 45.83 -12.38
C ARG A 6 4.21 45.29 -13.81
N LYS A 7 3.72 44.05 -13.96
CA LYS A 7 3.07 43.60 -15.19
C LYS A 7 1.85 42.74 -14.85
N MET A 8 0.69 43.20 -15.34
CA MET A 8 -0.62 42.55 -15.34
C MET A 8 -0.78 41.68 -16.60
N PHE A 9 -1.49 40.55 -16.50
CA PHE A 9 -2.28 39.91 -17.57
C PHE A 9 -3.40 39.09 -16.86
N ALA A 10 -4.68 39.47 -16.95
CA ALA A 10 -5.72 38.91 -17.85
C ALA A 10 -5.71 37.36 -17.83
N GLY A 11 -6.71 36.61 -17.34
CA GLY A 11 -8.16 36.74 -17.48
C GLY A 11 -8.65 35.57 -18.35
N SER A 12 -9.33 34.57 -17.77
CA SER A 12 -10.10 33.58 -18.54
C SER A 12 -11.21 32.99 -17.67
N ALA A 13 -12.45 33.31 -18.02
CA ALA A 13 -13.66 32.72 -17.47
C ALA A 13 -14.01 31.45 -18.27
N ILE A 14 -14.41 30.38 -17.58
CA ILE A 14 -15.03 29.20 -18.21
C ILE A 14 -16.38 28.98 -17.53
N ALA A 15 -17.44 29.13 -18.32
CA ALA A 15 -18.79 28.72 -18.01
C ALA A 15 -19.07 27.36 -18.69
N ALA A 16 -19.72 26.42 -18.00
CA ALA A 16 -20.45 25.31 -18.60
C ALA A 16 -21.40 24.69 -17.55
N ILE A 17 -22.70 24.97 -17.64
CA ILE A 17 -23.79 24.14 -18.22
C ILE A 17 -24.41 23.17 -17.19
N ALA A 18 -25.68 23.45 -16.88
CA ALA A 18 -26.59 22.60 -16.12
C ALA A 18 -27.26 21.57 -17.04
N VAL A 19 -27.53 20.36 -16.54
CA VAL A 19 -28.38 19.35 -17.20
C VAL A 19 -29.53 18.98 -16.25
N LEU A 20 -30.76 19.30 -16.67
CA LEU A 20 -32.01 18.80 -16.12
C LEU A 20 -32.43 17.55 -16.92
N GLY A 21 -33.01 16.56 -16.23
CA GLY A 21 -33.25 15.21 -16.72
C GLY A 21 -34.52 14.99 -17.55
N VAL A 22 -34.86 13.72 -17.77
CA VAL A 22 -36.19 13.25 -18.21
C VAL A 22 -36.44 11.82 -17.74
N ALA A 23 -37.70 11.54 -17.40
CA ALA A 23 -38.25 10.25 -17.03
C ALA A 23 -38.38 9.31 -18.24
N ALA A 24 -38.30 8.01 -18.00
CA ALA A 24 -38.79 6.98 -18.93
C ALA A 24 -39.69 6.02 -18.15
N CYS A 25 -41.00 6.27 -18.26
CA CYS A 25 -42.09 5.35 -17.94
C CYS A 25 -42.82 5.12 -19.26
N SER A 26 -43.03 3.86 -19.67
CA SER A 26 -43.98 3.48 -20.73
C SER A 26 -44.37 2.00 -20.55
N ASP A 27 -45.46 1.84 -19.80
CA ASP A 27 -46.67 0.99 -19.99
C ASP A 27 -46.91 0.42 -21.41
N ASP A 28 -47.72 -0.61 -21.71
CA ASP A 28 -48.55 -1.65 -21.03
C ASP A 28 -49.18 -2.46 -22.20
N SER A 29 -49.67 -3.70 -21.99
CA SER A 29 -50.93 -4.23 -22.57
C SER A 29 -51.12 -5.72 -22.28
N SER A 30 -52.04 -6.06 -21.36
CA SER A 30 -53.33 -6.70 -21.70
C SER A 30 -54.04 -7.34 -20.50
N SER A 31 -55.36 -7.41 -20.65
CA SER A 31 -56.40 -7.21 -19.66
C SER A 31 -56.97 -8.46 -18.98
N SER A 32 -57.80 -8.16 -17.97
CA SER A 32 -59.00 -8.87 -17.48
C SER A 32 -58.80 -9.91 -16.36
N GLY A 33 -59.48 -9.65 -15.25
CA GLY A 33 -59.45 -10.47 -14.04
C GLY A 33 -60.59 -11.48 -13.94
N SER A 34 -60.50 -12.38 -12.96
CA SER A 34 -61.50 -12.61 -11.89
C SER A 34 -61.16 -13.85 -11.05
N SER A 35 -61.42 -13.71 -9.75
CA SER A 35 -61.82 -14.72 -8.75
C SER A 35 -60.87 -15.84 -8.29
N SER A 36 -60.59 -15.78 -6.98
CA SER A 36 -60.74 -16.84 -5.96
C SER A 36 -59.89 -18.11 -6.01
N GLY A 37 -59.15 -18.36 -4.93
CA GLY A 37 -58.74 -19.72 -4.54
C GLY A 37 -57.39 -19.78 -3.81
N SER A 38 -57.43 -20.24 -2.56
CA SER A 38 -56.30 -20.48 -1.65
C SER A 38 -55.22 -21.40 -2.22
N SER A 39 -53.95 -21.19 -1.82
CA SER A 39 -53.04 -22.17 -1.17
C SER A 39 -51.57 -21.92 -1.49
N ALA A 40 -50.75 -22.01 -0.44
CA ALA A 40 -49.30 -22.26 -0.35
C ALA A 40 -48.47 -22.37 -1.63
N ALA A 41 -47.34 -21.65 -1.69
CA ALA A 41 -46.02 -22.23 -1.46
C ALA A 41 -44.91 -21.20 -1.65
N GLN A 42 -43.91 -21.33 -0.80
CA GLN A 42 -42.65 -20.62 -0.73
C GLN A 42 -41.68 -21.10 -1.83
N SER A 43 -40.63 -20.31 -2.08
CA SER A 43 -39.38 -20.66 -2.79
C SER A 43 -39.47 -20.55 -4.32
N THR A 44 -38.51 -19.96 -5.06
CA THR A 44 -37.12 -19.59 -4.79
C THR A 44 -36.71 -18.63 -5.89
N ALA A 45 -36.30 -17.41 -5.54
CA ALA A 45 -35.47 -16.62 -6.44
C ALA A 45 -34.08 -17.28 -6.47
N ALA A 46 -33.80 -18.02 -7.54
CA ALA A 46 -32.44 -18.40 -7.89
C ALA A 46 -31.70 -17.15 -8.39
N GLY A 47 -31.30 -16.30 -7.45
CA GLY A 47 -30.32 -15.25 -7.68
C GLY A 47 -28.97 -15.89 -7.90
N ALA A 48 -28.37 -15.62 -9.06
CA ALA A 48 -27.03 -16.00 -9.43
C ALA A 48 -26.05 -15.67 -8.29
N SER A 49 -25.53 -16.71 -7.64
CA SER A 49 -24.38 -16.57 -6.76
C SER A 49 -23.13 -16.64 -7.64
N THR A 50 -22.59 -15.49 -8.00
CA THR A 50 -21.18 -15.39 -8.38
C THR A 50 -20.39 -15.85 -7.16
N SER A 51 -19.89 -17.08 -7.20
CA SER A 51 -18.99 -17.60 -6.16
C SER A 51 -17.73 -16.75 -6.16
N ALA A 52 -17.67 -15.78 -5.25
CA ALA A 52 -16.39 -15.24 -4.79
C ALA A 52 -15.57 -16.45 -4.36
N GLN A 53 -14.47 -16.70 -5.07
CA GLN A 53 -13.54 -17.79 -4.79
C GLN A 53 -13.03 -17.61 -3.35
N GLN A 54 -13.67 -18.27 -2.38
CA GLN A 54 -13.25 -18.24 -0.99
C GLN A 54 -11.94 -19.02 -0.91
N GLY A 55 -10.82 -18.30 -0.87
CA GLY A 55 -9.51 -18.89 -0.63
C GLY A 55 -9.53 -19.68 0.68
N LYS A 56 -8.80 -20.80 0.73
CA LYS A 56 -8.73 -21.63 1.93
C LYS A 56 -7.86 -20.92 2.98
N LEU A 57 -8.50 -20.35 3.99
CA LEU A 57 -7.82 -19.67 5.10
C LEU A 57 -7.00 -20.67 5.91
N VAL A 58 -5.76 -20.33 6.21
CA VAL A 58 -4.81 -21.16 6.97
C VAL A 58 -4.52 -20.54 8.33
N ALA A 59 -4.35 -19.22 8.39
CA ALA A 59 -4.16 -18.49 9.64
C ALA A 59 -4.77 -17.08 9.54
N GLU A 60 -5.22 -16.57 10.67
CA GLU A 60 -5.70 -15.19 10.81
C GLU A 60 -5.24 -14.63 12.14
N VAL A 61 -4.73 -13.40 12.12
CA VAL A 61 -4.44 -12.61 13.31
C VAL A 61 -5.22 -11.30 13.18
N PRO A 62 -6.31 -11.13 13.94
CA PRO A 62 -7.21 -9.98 13.80
C PRO A 62 -6.59 -8.69 14.36
N ASN A 63 -5.67 -8.80 15.32
CA ASN A 63 -4.96 -7.67 15.91
C ASN A 63 -3.49 -8.01 16.03
N LEU A 64 -2.66 -7.40 15.19
CA LEU A 64 -1.21 -7.49 15.27
C LEU A 64 -0.74 -6.71 16.50
N THR A 65 -0.04 -7.38 17.40
CA THR A 65 0.57 -6.76 18.57
C THR A 65 2.03 -7.17 18.69
N GLY A 66 2.92 -6.17 18.81
CA GLY A 66 4.35 -6.37 19.00
C GLY A 66 5.10 -7.02 17.83
N LYS A 67 6.41 -7.21 18.04
CA LYS A 67 7.42 -7.68 17.06
C LYS A 67 7.69 -6.66 15.94
N SER A 68 8.11 -7.11 14.76
CA SER A 68 8.71 -6.24 13.76
C SER A 68 8.67 -6.82 12.34
N SER A 69 8.70 -5.92 11.36
CA SER A 69 9.08 -6.21 9.98
C SER A 69 10.53 -5.78 9.77
N ALA A 70 11.33 -6.60 9.10
CA ALA A 70 12.71 -6.30 8.76
C ALA A 70 12.92 -6.38 7.26
N VAL A 71 13.70 -5.46 6.68
CA VAL A 71 14.09 -5.47 5.27
C VAL A 71 15.60 -5.57 5.20
N LYS A 72 16.13 -6.72 4.78
CA LYS A 72 17.55 -6.88 4.51
C LYS A 72 17.87 -6.13 3.22
N LEU A 73 18.70 -5.09 3.33
CA LEU A 73 19.07 -4.28 2.17
C LEU A 73 19.84 -5.11 1.15
N ASP A 74 19.46 -4.94 -0.11
CA ASP A 74 20.11 -5.54 -1.26
C ASP A 74 21.45 -4.83 -1.55
N PRO A 75 22.53 -5.57 -1.88
CA PRO A 75 23.81 -4.96 -2.24
C PRO A 75 23.71 -3.96 -3.39
N GLY A 76 22.92 -4.27 -4.43
CA GLY A 76 22.73 -3.37 -5.59
C GLY A 76 22.04 -2.07 -5.20
N PHE A 77 21.14 -2.12 -4.20
CA PHE A 77 20.56 -0.91 -3.63
C PHE A 77 21.61 -0.07 -2.89
N THR A 78 22.41 -0.69 -2.01
CA THR A 78 23.45 0.03 -1.25
C THR A 78 24.53 0.62 -2.15
N ASP A 79 24.86 -0.05 -3.26
CA ASP A 79 25.79 0.44 -4.27
C ASP A 79 25.23 1.65 -5.02
N ALA A 80 23.93 1.60 -5.37
CA ALA A 80 23.24 2.73 -5.97
C ALA A 80 23.22 3.95 -5.03
N LEU A 81 22.95 3.75 -3.73
CA LEU A 81 23.02 4.82 -2.73
C LEU A 81 24.42 5.42 -2.64
N THR A 82 25.46 4.58 -2.62
CA THR A 82 26.87 5.02 -2.58
C THR A 82 27.22 5.86 -3.81
N THR A 83 26.82 5.41 -5.00
CA THR A 83 27.04 6.13 -6.26
C THR A 83 26.36 7.51 -6.26
N LEU A 84 25.16 7.59 -5.66
CA LEU A 84 24.40 8.82 -5.53
C LEU A 84 24.81 9.67 -4.32
N LYS A 85 25.78 9.21 -3.53
CA LYS A 85 26.22 9.84 -2.26
C LYS A 85 25.05 10.07 -1.30
N LEU A 86 24.11 9.13 -1.30
CA LEU A 86 22.99 9.09 -0.38
C LEU A 86 23.35 8.19 0.80
N THR A 87 23.20 8.73 2.00
CA THR A 87 23.41 8.00 3.25
C THR A 87 22.06 7.50 3.74
N PRO A 88 21.85 6.18 3.85
CA PRO A 88 20.67 5.64 4.49
C PRO A 88 20.71 5.88 6.01
N GLY A 89 19.53 6.12 6.59
CA GLY A 89 19.35 6.26 8.02
C GLY A 89 17.95 5.82 8.44
N THR A 90 17.66 5.87 9.73
CA THR A 90 16.35 5.53 10.29
C THR A 90 15.68 6.74 10.92
N VAL A 91 14.36 6.64 11.06
CA VAL A 91 13.51 7.66 11.69
C VAL A 91 12.70 7.01 12.80
N GLY A 92 12.61 7.68 13.94
CA GLY A 92 11.80 7.26 15.07
C GLY A 92 12.25 5.92 15.65
N SER A 93 11.32 4.97 15.78
CA SER A 93 11.57 3.67 16.42
C SER A 93 12.22 2.61 15.50
N ALA A 94 12.53 2.97 14.25
CA ALA A 94 13.21 2.07 13.33
C ALA A 94 14.70 1.95 13.66
N THR A 95 15.25 0.74 13.50
CA THR A 95 16.69 0.47 13.68
C THR A 95 17.32 -0.07 12.41
N LEU A 96 18.64 0.11 12.26
CA LEU A 96 19.44 -0.44 11.18
C LEU A 96 20.53 -1.31 11.79
N GLU A 97 20.38 -2.62 11.69
CA GLU A 97 21.25 -3.61 12.32
C GLU A 97 21.62 -4.68 11.28
N ASP A 98 22.90 -5.04 11.19
CA ASP A 98 23.41 -6.05 10.26
C ASP A 98 22.94 -5.85 8.80
N GLY A 99 22.84 -4.59 8.38
CA GLY A 99 22.37 -4.19 7.05
C GLY A 99 20.88 -4.51 6.80
N SER A 100 20.09 -4.61 7.86
CA SER A 100 18.64 -4.78 7.84
C SER A 100 17.95 -3.60 8.52
N LEU A 101 16.97 -3.00 7.84
CA LEU A 101 16.08 -2.00 8.42
C LEU A 101 14.97 -2.71 9.19
N ILE A 102 14.83 -2.45 10.48
CA ILE A 102 13.87 -3.10 11.37
C ILE A 102 12.83 -2.07 11.81
N PHE A 103 11.56 -2.39 11.59
CA PHE A 103 10.41 -1.55 11.86
C PHE A 103 9.48 -2.24 12.86
N PRO A 104 9.30 -1.70 14.07
CA PRO A 104 8.31 -2.21 15.02
C PRO A 104 6.90 -2.21 14.42
N ILE A 105 6.15 -3.29 14.65
CA ILE A 105 4.73 -3.36 14.25
C ILE A 105 3.89 -2.69 15.33
N THR A 106 3.09 -1.69 14.94
CA THR A 106 2.24 -0.93 15.86
C THR A 106 0.77 -1.34 15.81
N GLY A 107 0.36 -2.09 14.78
CA GLY A 107 -1.00 -2.59 14.68
C GLY A 107 -1.34 -3.17 13.32
N GLY A 108 -2.64 -3.38 13.10
CA GLY A 108 -3.20 -3.93 11.88
C GLY A 108 -3.67 -5.39 12.05
N ASN A 109 -3.88 -6.08 10.94
CA ASN A 109 -4.39 -7.45 10.88
C ASN A 109 -3.78 -8.19 9.69
N VAL A 110 -3.73 -9.52 9.77
CA VAL A 110 -3.26 -10.33 8.63
C VAL A 110 -4.04 -11.64 8.51
N LYS A 111 -4.29 -12.02 7.26
CA LYS A 111 -4.86 -13.30 6.85
C LYS A 111 -3.87 -13.99 5.93
N TYR A 112 -3.60 -15.26 6.22
CA TYR A 112 -2.76 -16.12 5.41
C TYR A 112 -3.62 -17.24 4.83
N TYR A 113 -3.74 -17.26 3.51
CA TYR A 113 -4.46 -18.26 2.74
C TYR A 113 -3.49 -19.28 2.18
N GLN A 114 -4.01 -20.47 1.87
CA GLN A 114 -3.23 -21.49 1.19
C GLN A 114 -2.77 -20.98 -0.19
N PRO A 115 -1.45 -21.03 -0.50
CA PRO A 115 -0.94 -20.64 -1.81
C PRO A 115 -1.68 -21.37 -2.95
N GLY A 116 -2.02 -20.64 -4.00
CA GLY A 116 -2.80 -21.15 -5.14
C GLY A 116 -4.33 -21.11 -4.97
N SER A 117 -4.84 -20.85 -3.76
CA SER A 117 -6.30 -20.73 -3.54
C SER A 117 -6.86 -19.34 -3.84
N ILE A 118 -6.06 -18.29 -3.58
CA ILE A 118 -6.36 -16.89 -3.88
C ILE A 118 -5.04 -16.15 -4.07
N GLN A 119 -5.03 -15.05 -4.82
CA GLN A 119 -3.84 -14.25 -5.06
C GLN A 119 -4.16 -12.76 -4.95
N PRO A 120 -3.43 -11.98 -4.12
CA PRO A 120 -2.41 -12.42 -3.16
C PRO A 120 -2.97 -13.31 -2.04
N TYR A 121 -2.21 -14.32 -1.63
CA TYR A 121 -2.60 -15.26 -0.55
C TYR A 121 -2.23 -14.75 0.85
N VAL A 122 -1.61 -13.57 0.95
CA VAL A 122 -1.43 -12.82 2.19
C VAL A 122 -2.23 -11.55 2.03
N GLN A 123 -3.09 -11.24 3.00
CA GLN A 123 -3.97 -10.08 2.93
C GLN A 123 -4.09 -9.43 4.31
N GLY A 124 -4.40 -8.13 4.35
CA GLY A 124 -4.56 -7.39 5.59
C GLY A 124 -3.86 -6.03 5.52
N ILE A 125 -3.61 -5.45 6.68
CA ILE A 125 -2.95 -4.16 6.84
C ILE A 125 -1.95 -4.30 7.98
N ILE A 126 -0.73 -3.79 7.81
CA ILE A 126 0.30 -3.83 8.86
C ILE A 126 0.84 -2.40 9.04
N ASN A 127 0.75 -1.89 10.25
CA ASN A 127 1.10 -0.51 10.57
C ASN A 127 2.45 -0.44 11.30
N HIS A 128 3.23 0.59 10.96
CA HIS A 128 4.55 0.88 11.53
C HIS A 128 4.65 2.37 11.92
N GLU A 129 3.59 2.88 12.55
CA GLU A 129 3.48 4.27 12.98
C GLU A 129 4.68 4.72 13.82
N GLY A 130 5.15 5.95 13.61
CA GLY A 130 6.30 6.50 14.33
C GLY A 130 7.65 5.88 13.97
N SER A 131 7.71 5.02 12.95
CA SER A 131 8.95 4.43 12.42
C SER A 131 9.14 4.87 10.96
N GLY A 132 10.39 4.88 10.50
CA GLY A 132 10.69 5.31 9.14
C GLY A 132 12.12 5.07 8.68
N PHE A 133 12.35 5.39 7.41
CA PHE A 133 13.62 5.31 6.70
C PHE A 133 13.97 6.70 6.15
N SER A 134 15.24 7.08 6.17
CA SER A 134 15.70 8.34 5.61
C SER A 134 16.83 8.16 4.61
N LEU A 135 16.86 9.04 3.62
CA LEU A 135 17.96 9.19 2.68
C LEU A 135 18.48 10.63 2.78
N SER A 136 19.76 10.77 3.10
CA SER A 136 20.41 12.07 3.27
C SER A 136 21.55 12.25 2.28
N SER A 137 21.59 13.39 1.61
CA SER A 137 22.79 13.92 0.94
C SER A 137 23.36 15.07 1.77
N ALA A 138 24.34 15.82 1.23
CA ALA A 138 24.94 16.96 1.91
C ALA A 138 23.92 18.03 2.34
N ASP A 139 22.98 18.38 1.44
CA ASP A 139 22.05 19.51 1.63
C ASP A 139 20.58 19.09 1.71
N THR A 140 20.29 17.80 1.46
CA THR A 140 18.92 17.30 1.32
C THR A 140 18.71 16.08 2.19
N LYS A 141 17.64 16.09 2.97
CA LYS A 141 17.15 14.95 3.74
C LYS A 141 15.75 14.59 3.26
N VAL A 142 15.56 13.33 2.87
CA VAL A 142 14.24 12.75 2.62
C VAL A 142 13.93 11.77 3.74
N GLU A 143 12.75 11.88 4.32
CA GLU A 143 12.26 10.99 5.38
C GLU A 143 10.96 10.34 4.91
N LEU A 144 10.91 9.03 5.02
CA LEU A 144 9.77 8.18 4.70
C LEU A 144 9.32 7.57 6.03
N LYS A 145 8.13 7.89 6.52
CA LYS A 145 7.67 7.47 7.85
C LYS A 145 6.21 7.04 7.86
N ASN A 146 5.77 6.48 8.99
CA ASN A 146 4.39 6.05 9.21
C ASN A 146 3.94 5.06 8.14
N PHE A 147 4.66 3.94 8.05
CA PHE A 147 4.43 2.97 7.00
C PHE A 147 3.16 2.15 7.24
N THR A 148 2.39 2.01 6.16
CA THR A 148 1.25 1.11 6.06
C THR A 148 1.55 0.09 4.97
N ILE A 149 1.60 -1.19 5.32
CA ILE A 149 1.78 -2.29 4.37
C ILE A 149 0.42 -2.89 4.08
N ASP A 150 0.08 -3.01 2.80
CA ASP A 150 -1.09 -3.74 2.30
C ASP A 150 -0.62 -4.90 1.41
N PRO A 151 -0.53 -6.13 1.95
CA PRO A 151 -0.18 -7.31 1.19
C PRO A 151 -1.24 -7.71 0.16
N GLY A 152 -2.50 -7.28 0.34
CA GLY A 152 -3.60 -7.58 -0.56
C GLY A 152 -3.54 -6.78 -1.87
N THR A 153 -2.99 -5.56 -1.82
CA THR A 153 -2.69 -4.75 -3.02
C THR A 153 -1.21 -4.78 -3.40
N SER A 154 -0.37 -5.46 -2.62
CA SER A 154 1.08 -5.53 -2.82
C SER A 154 1.76 -4.15 -2.80
N LYS A 155 1.40 -3.33 -1.82
CA LYS A 155 1.86 -1.93 -1.70
C LYS A 155 2.35 -1.64 -0.28
N LEU A 156 3.39 -0.81 -0.20
CA LEU A 156 3.78 -0.15 1.05
C LEU A 156 3.64 1.36 0.85
N MET A 157 2.83 1.96 1.71
CA MET A 157 2.51 3.39 1.70
C MET A 157 3.13 4.08 2.91
N GLY A 158 3.41 5.38 2.80
CA GLY A 158 3.92 6.16 3.91
C GLY A 158 3.94 7.65 3.63
N ASP A 159 4.24 8.42 4.66
CA ASP A 159 4.37 9.86 4.54
C ASP A 159 5.79 10.23 4.13
N VAL A 160 5.90 11.15 3.18
CA VAL A 160 7.15 11.58 2.57
C VAL A 160 7.42 13.02 2.97
N PHE A 161 8.59 13.24 3.56
CA PHE A 161 9.06 14.56 3.96
C PHE A 161 10.38 14.85 3.24
N ALA A 162 10.52 16.06 2.72
CA ALA A 162 11.77 16.57 2.17
C ALA A 162 12.17 17.81 2.98
N ASN A 163 13.36 17.77 3.59
CA ASN A 163 13.88 18.83 4.45
C ASN A 163 12.89 19.27 5.53
N GLY A 164 12.19 18.29 6.14
CA GLY A 164 11.20 18.51 7.19
C GLY A 164 9.83 19.02 6.70
N GLN A 165 9.64 19.26 5.41
CA GLN A 165 8.35 19.64 4.82
C GLN A 165 7.64 18.41 4.26
N GLU A 166 6.35 18.26 4.52
CA GLU A 166 5.54 17.17 3.96
C GLU A 166 5.42 17.36 2.44
N ALA A 167 5.95 16.39 1.68
CA ALA A 167 5.90 16.37 0.21
C ALA A 167 4.73 15.53 -0.30
N ALA A 168 4.36 14.47 0.43
CA ALA A 168 3.20 13.65 0.16
C ALA A 168 2.78 12.88 1.42
N LYS A 169 1.48 12.64 1.58
CA LYS A 169 0.93 11.86 2.68
C LYS A 169 0.44 10.51 2.18
N GLN A 170 0.79 9.43 2.87
CA GLN A 170 0.47 8.04 2.47
C GLN A 170 0.65 7.79 0.97
N ALA A 171 1.77 8.23 0.40
CA ALA A 171 2.11 7.92 -0.99
C ALA A 171 2.49 6.44 -1.10
N VAL A 172 2.29 5.83 -2.26
CA VAL A 172 2.85 4.48 -2.54
C VAL A 172 4.36 4.63 -2.68
N ILE A 173 5.12 4.08 -1.74
CA ILE A 173 6.58 4.21 -1.70
C ILE A 173 7.26 2.97 -2.29
N PHE A 174 6.73 1.79 -1.98
CA PHE A 174 7.29 0.53 -2.49
C PHE A 174 6.21 -0.39 -3.05
N ASP A 175 6.59 -1.11 -4.09
CA ASP A 175 5.87 -2.24 -4.64
C ASP A 175 6.40 -3.53 -4.01
N LEU A 176 5.49 -4.38 -3.57
CA LEU A 176 5.81 -5.63 -2.89
C LEU A 176 5.63 -6.81 -3.83
N ASP A 177 6.63 -7.68 -3.91
CA ASP A 177 6.53 -8.92 -4.69
C ASP A 177 6.68 -10.12 -3.75
N GLY A 178 5.54 -10.77 -3.47
CA GLY A 178 5.44 -11.96 -2.64
C GLY A 178 5.65 -13.28 -3.40
N SER A 179 6.05 -13.25 -4.68
CA SER A 179 6.26 -14.47 -5.48
C SER A 179 7.39 -15.36 -4.95
N THR A 180 8.32 -14.78 -4.19
CA THR A 180 9.47 -15.47 -3.58
C THR A 180 9.30 -15.77 -2.09
N LEU A 181 8.08 -15.64 -1.56
CA LEU A 181 7.77 -15.97 -0.18
C LEU A 181 8.05 -17.45 0.12
N LYS A 182 8.77 -17.67 1.21
CA LYS A 182 8.93 -18.99 1.82
C LYS A 182 7.62 -19.41 2.50
N PRO A 183 7.40 -20.72 2.72
CA PRO A 183 6.27 -21.19 3.51
C PRO A 183 6.23 -20.53 4.89
N LEU A 184 5.02 -20.25 5.40
CA LEU A 184 4.82 -19.69 6.73
C LEU A 184 5.49 -20.60 7.79
N GLN A 185 6.38 -20.02 8.59
CA GLN A 185 7.04 -20.72 9.70
C GLN A 185 6.35 -20.35 11.00
N THR A 186 5.94 -21.34 11.79
CA THR A 186 5.43 -21.13 13.15
C THR A 186 6.43 -21.67 14.14
N ASN A 187 6.74 -20.88 15.16
CA ASN A 187 7.75 -21.20 16.16
C ASN A 187 7.11 -21.66 17.48
N PRO A 188 7.80 -22.49 18.28
CA PRO A 188 7.30 -22.94 19.58
C PRO A 188 7.07 -21.80 20.60
N ASP A 189 7.74 -20.66 20.42
CA ASP A 189 7.65 -19.47 21.28
C ASP A 189 6.37 -18.63 21.03
N GLY A 190 5.46 -19.11 20.18
CA GLY A 190 4.22 -18.41 19.85
C GLY A 190 4.40 -17.32 18.80
N THR A 191 5.51 -17.30 18.06
CA THR A 191 5.70 -16.41 16.92
C THR A 191 5.47 -17.11 15.58
N ALA A 192 5.14 -16.32 14.56
CA ALA A 192 5.15 -16.76 13.18
C ALA A 192 6.03 -15.84 12.33
N VAL A 193 6.73 -16.42 11.36
CA VAL A 193 7.66 -15.74 10.47
C VAL A 193 7.26 -16.00 9.03
N LEU A 194 7.21 -14.91 8.26
CA LEU A 194 7.03 -14.95 6.82
C LEU A 194 8.16 -14.13 6.17
N GLU A 195 8.93 -14.77 5.29
CA GLU A 195 10.12 -14.19 4.69
C GLU A 195 10.12 -14.39 3.18
N GLY A 196 10.68 -13.43 2.44
CA GLY A 196 10.97 -13.59 1.02
C GLY A 196 10.24 -12.60 0.13
N THR A 197 9.51 -11.64 0.69
CA THR A 197 8.89 -10.58 -0.11
C THR A 197 9.98 -9.64 -0.61
N LYS A 198 10.06 -9.44 -1.93
CA LYS A 198 10.92 -8.39 -2.50
C LYS A 198 10.25 -7.04 -2.32
N VAL A 199 11.03 -6.05 -1.88
CA VAL A 199 10.59 -4.66 -1.74
C VAL A 199 11.25 -3.86 -2.85
N ASN A 200 10.45 -3.26 -3.73
CA ASN A 200 10.93 -2.53 -4.90
C ASN A 200 10.50 -1.07 -4.84
N ILE A 201 11.32 -0.15 -5.33
CA ILE A 201 10.96 1.27 -5.43
C ILE A 201 9.74 1.43 -6.35
N SER A 202 8.70 2.11 -5.87
CA SER A 202 7.54 2.43 -6.71
C SER A 202 7.85 3.50 -7.75
N GLU A 203 7.01 3.60 -8.79
CA GLU A 203 7.11 4.69 -9.76
C GLU A 203 7.00 6.08 -9.11
N THR A 204 6.06 6.24 -8.18
CA THR A 204 5.86 7.48 -7.43
C THR A 204 7.10 7.84 -6.62
N ALA A 205 7.69 6.89 -5.89
CA ALA A 205 8.89 7.12 -5.09
C ALA A 205 10.09 7.46 -5.97
N ALA A 206 10.31 6.71 -7.06
CA ALA A 206 11.38 7.01 -8.01
C ALA A 206 11.27 8.44 -8.55
N GLY A 207 10.07 8.86 -8.98
CA GLY A 207 9.84 10.22 -9.47
C GLY A 207 10.13 11.29 -8.42
N LEU A 208 9.67 11.09 -7.19
CA LEU A 208 9.91 12.03 -6.08
C LEU A 208 11.39 12.12 -5.72
N LEU A 209 12.09 10.99 -5.60
CA LEU A 209 13.51 10.93 -5.26
C LEU A 209 14.37 11.57 -6.35
N ASN A 210 14.12 11.23 -7.61
CA ASN A 210 14.81 11.80 -8.76
C ASN A 210 14.64 13.33 -8.83
N LYS A 211 13.42 13.83 -8.60
CA LYS A 211 13.16 15.27 -8.53
C LYS A 211 13.88 15.93 -7.36
N THR A 212 13.90 15.28 -6.19
CA THR A 212 14.46 15.83 -4.95
C THR A 212 15.99 15.89 -4.99
N PHE A 213 16.62 14.84 -5.50
CA PHE A 213 18.07 14.73 -5.61
C PHE A 213 18.63 15.15 -6.97
N LYS A 214 17.79 15.63 -7.88
CA LYS A 214 18.15 16.07 -9.25
C LYS A 214 18.95 15.00 -10.00
N THR A 215 18.43 13.78 -10.00
CA THR A 215 19.02 12.60 -10.65
C THR A 215 17.95 11.86 -11.44
N ASP A 216 18.36 10.92 -12.29
CA ASP A 216 17.50 9.97 -13.02
C ASP A 216 17.89 8.51 -12.73
N ALA A 217 18.80 8.31 -11.78
CA ALA A 217 19.38 7.01 -11.45
C ALA A 217 18.44 6.11 -10.65
N VAL A 218 17.49 6.68 -9.89
CA VAL A 218 16.51 5.88 -9.15
C VAL A 218 15.44 5.41 -10.13
N LYS A 219 15.50 4.16 -10.54
CA LYS A 219 14.52 3.56 -11.46
C LYS A 219 13.36 2.93 -10.67
N PRO A 220 12.11 3.04 -11.15
CA PRO A 220 11.01 2.19 -10.67
C PRO A 220 11.40 0.71 -10.77
N GLY A 221 10.98 -0.08 -9.80
CA GLY A 221 11.32 -1.51 -9.74
C GLY A 221 12.72 -1.82 -9.21
N LEU A 222 13.53 -0.81 -8.85
CA LEU A 222 14.80 -1.05 -8.18
C LEU A 222 14.58 -1.85 -6.89
N LEU A 223 15.19 -3.03 -6.80
CA LEU A 223 15.11 -3.87 -5.62
C LEU A 223 15.82 -3.18 -4.46
N VAL A 224 15.08 -2.94 -3.37
CA VAL A 224 15.60 -2.35 -2.12
C VAL A 224 16.13 -3.44 -1.21
N GLY A 225 15.44 -4.58 -1.18
CA GLY A 225 15.78 -5.67 -0.27
C GLY A 225 14.73 -6.75 -0.17
N ILE A 226 14.99 -7.68 0.74
CA ILE A 226 14.09 -8.79 1.05
C ILE A 226 13.50 -8.59 2.44
N ALA A 227 12.17 -8.59 2.51
CA ALA A 227 11.42 -8.43 3.73
C ALA A 227 11.19 -9.76 4.45
N LYS A 228 11.24 -9.67 5.79
CA LYS A 228 10.89 -10.68 6.77
C LYS A 228 9.95 -10.06 7.78
N ILE A 229 8.80 -10.65 8.00
CA ILE A 229 7.83 -10.22 9.01
C ILE A 229 7.83 -11.28 10.11
N THR A 230 7.91 -10.83 11.37
CA THR A 230 7.73 -11.68 12.55
C THR A 230 6.59 -11.12 13.36
N ILE A 231 5.62 -11.96 13.72
CA ILE A 231 4.44 -11.58 14.50
C ILE A 231 4.23 -12.52 15.67
N ASN A 232 3.50 -12.07 16.68
CA ASN A 232 2.91 -12.93 17.69
C ASN A 232 1.68 -13.65 17.11
N THR A 233 1.45 -14.89 17.54
CA THR A 233 0.29 -15.72 17.14
C THR A 233 -0.74 -15.88 18.24
N LYS A 234 -0.45 -15.36 19.45
CA LYS A 234 -1.26 -15.42 20.66
C LYS A 234 -1.16 -14.12 21.42
#